data_AF-A0A9D2DD94-F1
#
_entry.id   AF-A0A9D2DD94-F1
#
_cell.length_a   1.000
_cell.length_b   1.000
_cell.length_c   1.000
_cell.angle_alpha   90.00
_cell.angle_beta   90.00
_cell.angle_gamma   90.00
#
_symmetry.space_group_name_H-M   'P 1'
#
loop_
_entity.id
_entity.type
_entity.pdbx_description
1 polymer ?
#
loop_
_entity_poly.entity_id
_entity_poly.type
_entity_poly.pdbx_seq_one_letter_code
_entity_poly.pdbx_strand_id
1 'polypeptide(L)'
;MKELSEYAPQEGVVLFVFWKTCCPNNITMLDELHEVWLAHNQNDMPIQVVLVSLDDQRSSARVKPIVSANGWGWPVIMDKN
;
A
#
# COMPACT_ATOMS: atom_id res chain seq x y z
N MET A 1 9.30 -4.60 14.76
CA MET A 1 8.46 -4.69 13.53
C MET A 1 7.07 -4.32 13.98
N LYS A 2 6.35 -3.44 13.28
CA LYS A 2 4.98 -3.09 13.70
C LYS A 2 4.07 -4.29 13.52
N GLU A 3 3.23 -4.58 14.50
CA GLU A 3 2.16 -5.57 14.39
C GLU A 3 1.02 -5.04 13.49
N LEU A 4 0.26 -5.94 12.86
CA LEU A 4 -0.86 -5.54 11.97
C LEU A 4 -1.89 -4.68 12.71
N SER A 5 -2.13 -4.95 13.99
CA SER A 5 -3.02 -4.16 14.84
C SER A 5 -2.59 -2.71 15.02
N GLU A 6 -1.30 -2.40 14.84
CA GLU A 6 -0.79 -1.03 14.95
C GLU A 6 -1.17 -0.15 13.75
N TYR A 7 -1.68 -0.76 12.67
CA TYR A 7 -2.18 -0.01 11.52
C TYR A 7 -3.67 0.31 11.65
N ALA A 8 -4.41 -0.37 12.53
CA ALA A 8 -5.84 -0.12 12.75
C ALA A 8 -6.05 1.31 13.27
N PRO A 9 -6.91 2.13 12.65
CA PRO A 9 -7.14 3.49 13.08
C PRO A 9 -8.16 3.49 14.23
N GLN A 10 -8.20 4.57 15.01
CA GLN A 10 -9.25 4.71 16.05
C GLN A 10 -10.64 4.92 15.44
N GLU A 11 -10.70 5.56 14.26
CA GLU A 11 -11.91 5.84 13.49
C GLU A 11 -11.65 5.56 12.01
N GLY A 12 -12.69 5.16 11.28
CA GLY A 12 -12.59 4.79 9.86
C GLY A 12 -12.12 3.36 9.62
N VAL A 13 -11.50 3.12 8.47
CA VAL A 13 -11.09 1.78 8.02
C VAL A 13 -9.66 1.75 7.52
N VAL A 14 -9.02 0.58 7.63
CA VAL A 14 -7.75 0.31 6.96
C VAL A 14 -7.96 -0.61 5.78
N LEU A 15 -7.42 -0.21 4.64
CA LEU A 15 -7.35 -1.01 3.43
C LEU A 15 -5.94 -1.58 3.28
N PHE A 16 -5.78 -2.87 3.57
CA PHE A 16 -4.57 -3.60 3.25
C PHE A 16 -4.62 -4.04 1.79
N VAL A 17 -3.64 -3.60 1.00
CA VAL A 17 -3.56 -3.92 -0.43
C VAL A 17 -2.38 -4.83 -0.68
N PHE A 18 -2.67 -6.09 -1.00
CA PHE A 18 -1.66 -7.09 -1.31
C PHE A 18 -1.24 -6.97 -2.77
N TRP A 19 0.07 -6.82 -3.02
CA TRP A 19 0.59 -6.58 -4.37
C TRP A 19 1.96 -7.20 -4.60
N LYS A 20 2.42 -7.18 -5.87
CA LYS A 20 3.73 -7.65 -6.30
C LYS A 20 4.30 -6.72 -7.35
N THR A 21 5.59 -6.44 -7.29
CA THR A 21 6.29 -5.57 -8.24
C THR A 21 6.28 -6.09 -9.68
N CYS A 22 6.11 -7.40 -9.89
CA CYS A 22 6.11 -8.03 -11.21
C CYS A 22 4.72 -8.18 -11.82
N CYS A 23 3.68 -7.58 -11.24
CA CYS A 23 2.31 -7.67 -11.74
C CYS A 23 1.86 -6.29 -12.26
N PRO A 24 1.87 -6.05 -13.59
CA PRO A 24 1.52 -4.74 -14.16
C PRO A 24 0.13 -4.26 -13.75
N ASN A 25 -0.86 -5.17 -13.71
CA ASN A 25 -2.22 -4.84 -13.29
C ASN A 25 -2.27 -4.32 -11.84
N ASN A 26 -1.41 -4.84 -10.95
CA ASN A 26 -1.34 -4.32 -9.59
C ASN A 26 -0.76 -2.90 -9.55
N ILE A 27 0.22 -2.60 -10.42
CA ILE A 27 0.79 -1.25 -10.51
C ILE A 27 -0.28 -0.27 -11.00
N THR A 28 -0.98 -0.60 -12.09
CA THR A 28 -2.07 0.22 -12.62
C THR A 28 -3.19 0.43 -11.61
N MET A 29 -3.63 -0.64 -10.93
CA MET A 29 -4.66 -0.53 -9.89
C MET A 29 -4.22 0.35 -8.72
N LEU A 30 -2.95 0.27 -8.30
CA LEU A 30 -2.42 1.11 -7.22
C LEU A 30 -2.35 2.59 -7.62
N ASP A 31 -2.00 2.89 -8.88
CA ASP A 31 -2.02 4.25 -9.40
C ASP A 31 -3.45 4.82 -9.42
N GLU A 32 -4.42 4.06 -9.94
CA GLU A 32 -5.84 4.45 -9.94
C GLU A 32 -6.39 4.62 -8.52
N LEU A 33 -6.06 3.71 -7.61
CA LEU A 33 -6.42 3.81 -6.19
C LEU A 33 -5.82 5.06 -5.56
N HIS A 34 -4.60 5.44 -5.93
CA HIS A 34 -3.92 6.60 -5.38
C HIS A 34 -4.62 7.90 -5.81
N GLU A 35 -5.03 8.00 -7.07
CA GLU A 35 -5.82 9.13 -7.57
C GLU A 35 -7.15 9.28 -6.84
N VAL A 36 -7.92 8.18 -6.71
CA VAL A 36 -9.20 8.19 -6.00
C VAL A 36 -9.01 8.51 -4.51
N TRP A 37 -7.97 7.96 -3.88
CA TRP A 37 -7.66 8.23 -2.48
C TRP A 37 -7.32 9.71 -2.26
N LEU A 38 -6.49 10.32 -3.11
CA LEU A 38 -6.17 11.75 -3.00
C LEU A 38 -7.41 12.65 -3.12
N ALA A 39 -8.38 12.26 -3.95
CA ALA A 39 -9.61 13.02 -4.13
C ALA A 39 -10.61 12.89 -2.96
N HIS A 40 -10.54 11.81 -2.19
CA HIS A 40 -11.60 11.44 -1.23
C HIS A 40 -11.13 11.16 0.21
N ASN A 41 -9.83 11.19 0.50
CA ASN A 41 -9.30 10.85 1.83
C ASN A 41 -9.67 11.85 2.96
N GLN A 42 -10.30 12.98 2.64
CA GLN A 42 -10.75 14.00 3.60
C GLN A 42 -12.24 13.88 3.97
N ASN A 43 -12.95 12.85 3.49
CA ASN A 43 -14.36 12.62 3.78
C ASN A 43 -14.60 12.10 5.22
N ASP A 44 -15.87 12.06 5.64
CA ASP A 44 -16.32 11.66 6.99
C ASP A 44 -15.87 10.26 7.45
N MET A 45 -15.48 9.38 6.52
CA MET A 45 -14.92 8.06 6.83
C MET A 45 -13.45 8.03 6.37
N PRO A 46 -12.48 8.25 7.28
CA PRO A 46 -11.08 8.21 6.90
C PRO A 46 -10.66 6.79 6.48
N ILE A 47 -9.94 6.70 5.36
CA ILE A 47 -9.40 5.44 4.83
C ILE A 47 -7.88 5.52 4.90
N GLN A 48 -7.28 4.65 5.71
CA GLN A 48 -5.83 4.46 5.73
C GLN A 48 -5.46 3.29 4.81
N VAL A 49 -4.62 3.54 3.81
CA VAL A 49 -4.11 2.50 2.91
C VAL A 49 -2.77 1.99 3.43
N VAL A 50 -2.57 0.67 3.41
CA VAL A 50 -1.31 0.02 3.73
C VAL A 50 -0.98 -0.98 2.63
N LEU A 51 0.19 -0.83 2.02
CA LEU A 51 0.65 -1.74 0.98
C LEU A 51 1.35 -2.94 1.59
N VAL A 52 0.91 -4.14 1.24
CA VAL A 52 1.55 -5.40 1.65
C VAL A 52 2.19 -6.05 0.43
N SER A 53 3.50 -5.96 0.33
CA SER A 53 4.25 -6.57 -0.77
C SER A 53 4.43 -8.06 -0.53
N LEU A 54 3.99 -8.85 -1.50
CA LEU A 54 4.19 -10.31 -1.59
C LEU A 54 5.48 -10.67 -2.36
N ASP A 55 6.38 -9.70 -2.55
CA ASP A 55 7.68 -9.95 -3.17
C ASP A 55 8.58 -10.75 -2.23
N ASP A 56 9.29 -11.74 -2.79
CA ASP A 56 10.24 -12.54 -2.02
C ASP A 56 11.55 -11.77 -1.76
N GLN A 57 12.50 -12.40 -1.06
CA GLN A 57 13.79 -11.77 -0.78
C GLN A 57 14.52 -11.28 -2.04
N ARG A 58 14.40 -11.99 -3.17
CA ARG A 58 15.08 -11.67 -4.43
C ARG A 58 14.43 -10.48 -5.13
N SER A 59 13.11 -10.32 -5.01
CA SER A 59 12.39 -9.22 -5.65
C SER A 59 12.11 -8.01 -4.75
N SER A 60 12.29 -8.15 -3.44
CA SER A 60 12.06 -7.09 -2.44
C SER A 60 12.78 -5.78 -2.74
N ALA A 61 13.96 -5.84 -3.36
CA ALA A 61 14.76 -4.67 -3.74
C ALA A 61 14.04 -3.75 -4.75
N ARG A 62 13.05 -4.25 -5.51
CA ARG A 62 12.27 -3.44 -6.46
C ARG A 62 11.13 -2.65 -5.83
N VAL A 63 10.71 -3.02 -4.63
CA VAL A 63 9.54 -2.43 -3.96
C VAL A 63 9.75 -0.95 -3.71
N LYS A 64 10.84 -0.59 -3.02
CA LYS A 64 11.12 0.81 -2.64
C LYS A 64 11.27 1.74 -3.87
N PRO A 65 12.03 1.38 -4.92
CA PRO A 65 12.10 2.19 -6.14
C PRO A 65 10.75 2.41 -6.80
N ILE A 66 9.91 1.38 -6.94
CA ILE A 66 8.59 1.49 -7.59
C ILE A 66 7.67 2.41 -6.79
N VAL A 67 7.56 2.18 -5.48
CA VAL A 67 6.76 3.02 -4.57
C VAL A 67 7.20 4.49 -4.64
N SER A 68 8.51 4.73 -4.66
CA SER A 68 9.07 6.09 -4.74
C SER A 68 8.85 6.74 -6.10
N ALA A 69 8.98 5.99 -7.19
CA ALA A 69 8.80 6.50 -8.55
C ALA A 69 7.34 6.89 -8.84
N ASN A 70 6.39 6.13 -8.28
CA ASN A 70 4.95 6.41 -8.42
C ASN A 70 4.41 7.38 -7.34
N GLY A 71 5.26 7.82 -6.40
CA GLY A 71 4.87 8.77 -5.36
C GLY A 71 3.83 8.24 -4.36
N TRP A 72 3.72 6.92 -4.21
CA TRP A 72 2.78 6.33 -3.26
C TRP A 72 3.26 6.58 -1.83
N GLY A 73 2.61 7.50 -1.13
CA GLY A 73 2.97 7.91 0.24
C GLY A 73 2.53 6.95 1.35
N TRP A 74 1.92 5.82 1.00
CA TRP A 74 1.37 4.88 1.97
C TRP A 74 2.45 4.02 2.64
N PRO A 75 2.24 3.57 3.89
CA PRO A 75 3.11 2.59 4.53
C PRO A 75 3.23 1.31 3.71
N VAL A 76 4.43 0.75 3.64
CA VAL A 76 4.72 -0.52 2.95
C VAL A 76 5.25 -1.54 3.94
N ILE A 77 4.65 -2.74 3.93
CA ILE A 77 5.05 -3.90 4.71
C ILE A 77 5.47 -5.00 3.74
N MET A 78 6.54 -5.71 4.07
CA MET A 78 6.93 -6.93 3.36
C MET A 78 6.28 -8.13 4.03
N ASP A 79 5.53 -8.93 3.26
CA ASP A 79 5.06 -10.23 3.73
C ASP A 79 6.26 -11.18 3.81
N LYS A 80 6.64 -11.54 5.03
CA LYS A 80 7.69 -12.53 5.28
C LYS A 80 7.01 -13.88 5.34
N ASN A 81 6.97 -14.60 4.21
CA ASN A 81 6.56 -16.00 4.16
C ASN A 81 7.22 -16.83 5.28
#